data_AF-X1D4M0-F1
#
_entry.id   AF-X1D4M0-F1
#
_cell.length_a   1.000
_cell.length_b   1.000
_cell.length_c   1.000
_cell.angle_alpha   90.00
_cell.angle_beta   90.00
_cell.angle_gamma   90.00
#
_symmetry.space_group_name_H-M   'P 1'
#
loop_
_entity.id
_entity.type
_entity.pdbx_description
1 polymer ?
#
loop_
_entity_poly.entity_id
_entity_poly.type
_entity_poly.pdbx_seq_one_letter_code
_entity_poly.pdbx_strand_id
1 'polypeptide(L)' 'MAKKYDVIIVGGGPAGIFAALELTKSSDLNILLIEKGRDIDGRQCPTRDRGSPCIFCSPCHLVCGLGGAGAWSTSKEGS' A
#
# COMPACT_ATOMS: atom_id res chain seq x y z
N MET A 1 -0.18 -12.27 -24.91
CA MET A 1 -1.61 -12.25 -24.55
C MET A 1 -1.81 -11.29 -23.38
N ALA A 2 -2.82 -10.42 -23.44
CA ALA A 2 -3.18 -9.57 -22.29
C ALA A 2 -3.92 -10.42 -21.25
N LYS A 3 -3.53 -10.32 -19.97
CA LYS A 3 -4.28 -10.94 -18.88
C LYS A 3 -5.64 -10.21 -18.75
N LYS A 4 -6.73 -10.97 -18.73
CA LYS A 4 -8.07 -10.44 -18.42
C LYS A 4 -8.27 -10.47 -16.90
N TYR A 5 -8.79 -9.36 -16.39
CA TYR A 5 -9.19 -9.20 -15.00
C TYR A 5 -10.60 -8.66 -14.97
N ASP A 6 -11.39 -9.17 -14.04
CA ASP A 6 -12.78 -8.73 -13.85
C ASP A 6 -12.83 -7.45 -13.01
N VAL A 7 -11.85 -7.28 -12.10
CA VAL A 7 -11.71 -6.10 -11.25
C VAL A 7 -10.25 -5.67 -11.18
N ILE A 8 -10.00 -4.36 -11.28
CA ILE A 8 -8.67 -3.77 -11.06
C ILE A 8 -8.76 -2.79 -9.89
N ILE A 9 -7.95 -3.00 -8.87
CA ILE A 9 -7.83 -2.16 -7.68
C ILE A 9 -6.49 -1.41 -7.78
N VAL A 10 -6.55 -0.08 -7.76
CA VAL A 10 -5.36 0.78 -7.79
C VAL A 10 -5.19 1.41 -6.41
N GLY A 11 -4.09 1.06 -5.74
CA GLY A 11 -3.78 1.45 -4.37
C GLY A 11 -3.91 0.26 -3.41
N GLY A 12 -2.78 -0.20 -2.88
CA GLY A 12 -2.67 -1.25 -1.86
C GLY A 12 -2.79 -0.71 -0.43
N GLY A 13 -3.42 0.44 -0.22
CA GLY A 13 -3.76 0.92 1.12
C GLY A 13 -4.73 -0.02 1.84
N PRO A 14 -5.06 0.23 3.12
CA PRO A 14 -6.02 -0.58 3.86
C PRO A 14 -7.34 -0.74 3.10
N ALA A 15 -7.87 0.33 2.52
CA ALA A 15 -9.08 0.29 1.71
C ALA A 15 -8.98 -0.67 0.51
N GLY A 16 -7.87 -0.65 -0.22
CA GLY A 16 -7.68 -1.52 -1.39
C GLY A 16 -7.48 -2.99 -1.04
N ILE A 17 -6.74 -3.27 0.04
CA ILE A 17 -6.54 -4.65 0.54
C ILE A 17 -7.87 -5.21 1.04
N PHE A 18 -8.62 -4.46 1.84
CA PHE A 18 -9.93 -4.92 2.35
C PHE A 18 -10.93 -5.10 1.21
N ALA A 19 -10.95 -4.20 0.21
CA ALA A 19 -11.79 -4.37 -0.96
C ALA A 19 -11.42 -5.64 -1.74
N ALA A 20 -10.13 -5.90 -1.96
CA ALA A 20 -9.68 -7.13 -2.61
C ALA A 20 -10.09 -8.37 -1.81
N LEU A 21 -9.89 -8.35 -0.49
CA LEU A 21 -10.23 -9.45 0.40
C LEU A 21 -11.73 -9.78 0.35
N GLU A 22 -12.61 -8.78 0.45
CA GLU A 22 -14.06 -9.00 0.41
C GLU A 22 -14.55 -9.48 -0.96
N LEU A 23 -13.94 -8.99 -2.04
CA LEU A 23 -14.23 -9.46 -3.40
C LEU A 23 -13.80 -10.93 -3.60
N THR A 24 -12.65 -11.33 -3.06
CA THR A 24 -12.18 -12.74 -3.13
C THR A 24 -13.05 -13.71 -2.34
N LYS A 25 -13.74 -13.25 -1.28
CA LYS A 25 -14.64 -14.08 -0.48
C LYS A 25 -16.01 -14.26 -1.13
N SER A 26 -16.46 -13.24 -1.88
CA SER A 26 -17.83 -13.17 -2.39
C SER A 26 -17.99 -13.73 -3.80
N SER A 27 -16.88 -13.99 -4.50
CA SER A 27 -16.91 -14.34 -5.92
C SER A 27 -15.57 -14.89 -6.45
N ASP A 28 -15.62 -15.75 -7.47
CA ASP A 28 -14.45 -16.26 -8.21
C ASP A 28 -13.93 -15.26 -9.27
N LEU A 29 -13.83 -13.97 -8.90
CA LEU A 29 -13.37 -12.93 -9.81
C LEU A 29 -11.84 -12.89 -9.91
N ASN A 30 -11.33 -12.66 -11.12
CA ASN A 30 -9.91 -12.41 -11.34
C ASN A 30 -9.61 -10.95 -11.01
N ILE A 31 -9.03 -10.73 -9.82
CA ILE A 31 -8.77 -9.37 -9.30
C ILE A 31 -7.28 -9.04 -9.49
N LEU A 32 -7.01 -7.85 -10.03
CA LEU A 32 -5.67 -7.27 -10.10
C LEU A 32 -5.56 -6.11 -9.10
N LEU A 33 -4.73 -6.27 -8.07
CA LEU A 33 -4.37 -5.17 -7.18
C LEU A 33 -2.99 -4.63 -7.58
N ILE A 34 -2.92 -3.32 -7.83
CA ILE A 34 -1.68 -2.61 -8.21
C ILE A 34 -1.41 -1.52 -7.20
N GLU A 35 -0.17 -1.41 -6.74
CA GLU A 35 0.29 -0.33 -5.86
C GLU A 35 1.57 0.30 -6.45
N LYS A 36 1.66 1.63 -6.38
CA LYS A 36 2.81 2.38 -6.90
C LYS A 36 4.03 2.27 -5.96
N GLY A 37 3.80 2.16 -4.66
CA GLY A 37 4.84 2.05 -3.66
C GLY A 37 5.57 0.71 -3.69
N ARG A 38 6.73 0.70 -3.03
CA ARG A 38 7.56 -0.51 -2.92
C ARG A 38 6.90 -1.55 -2.01
N ASP A 39 7.28 -2.79 -2.26
CA ASP A 39 6.97 -3.94 -1.43
C ASP A 39 7.39 -3.69 0.04
N ILE A 40 6.76 -4.39 0.98
CA ILE A 40 6.90 -4.13 2.42
C ILE A 40 8.37 -4.18 2.87
N ASP A 41 9.16 -5.12 2.31
CA ASP A 41 10.57 -5.31 2.66
C ASP A 41 11.49 -4.20 2.14
N GLY A 42 11.04 -3.44 1.14
CA GLY A 42 11.82 -2.37 0.50
C GLY A 42 11.62 -0.98 1.09
N ARG A 43 10.81 -0.83 2.16
CA ARG A 43 10.44 0.48 2.71
C ARG A 43 11.35 0.94 3.84
N GLN A 44 12.46 1.55 3.44
CA GLN A 44 13.29 2.33 4.35
C GLN A 44 13.11 3.81 4.06
N CYS A 45 12.79 4.57 5.10
CA CYS A 45 12.73 6.03 5.06
C CYS A 45 13.81 6.54 6.02
N PRO A 46 14.94 7.07 5.52
CA PRO A 46 16.07 7.43 6.36
C PRO A 46 15.71 8.52 7.39
N THR A 47 14.71 9.36 7.09
CA THR A 47 14.13 10.32 8.04
C THR A 47 13.47 9.67 9.25
N ARG A 48 12.82 8.53 9.07
CA ARG A 48 12.22 7.80 10.18
C ARG A 48 13.23 6.86 10.84
N ASP A 49 13.98 6.11 10.02
CA ASP A 49 14.82 5.01 10.50
C ASP A 49 16.13 5.52 11.13
N ARG A 50 16.62 6.70 10.72
CA ARG A 50 17.89 7.26 11.19
C ARG A 50 17.80 8.73 11.60
N GLY A 51 16.61 9.34 11.57
CA GLY A 51 16.42 10.76 11.89
C GLY A 51 17.10 11.72 10.90
N SER A 52 17.47 11.26 9.70
CA SER A 52 18.22 12.08 8.74
C SER A 52 17.30 12.90 7.81
N PRO A 53 17.84 13.93 7.13
CA PRO A 53 17.04 14.77 6.24
C PRO A 53 16.29 13.97 5.17
N CYS A 54 15.09 14.42 4.82
CA CYS A 54 14.27 13.78 3.79
C CYS A 54 15.00 13.81 2.43
N ILE A 55 15.11 12.63 1.82
CA ILE A 55 15.75 12.48 0.50
C ILE A 55 14.77 12.60 -0.67
N PHE A 56 13.53 13.05 -0.41
CA PHE A 56 12.46 13.25 -1.40
C PHE A 56 12.32 12.08 -2.38
N CYS A 57 12.18 10.86 -1.86
CA CYS A 57 11.97 9.67 -2.68
C CYS A 57 10.66 9.78 -3.50
N SER A 58 10.69 9.28 -4.74
CA SER A 58 9.54 9.27 -5.66
C SER A 58 9.36 7.88 -6.25
N PRO A 59 8.22 7.18 -5.99
CA PRO A 59 7.19 7.50 -5.01
C PRO A 59 7.73 7.41 -3.57
N CYS A 60 7.20 8.25 -2.67
CA CYS A 60 7.72 8.32 -1.31
C CYS A 60 7.44 7.04 -0.52
N HIS A 61 8.47 6.43 0.06
CA HIS A 61 8.34 5.15 0.80
C HIS A 61 7.56 5.28 2.10
N LEU A 62 7.37 6.50 2.62
CA LEU A 62 6.61 6.73 3.85
C LEU A 62 5.09 6.75 3.59
N VAL A 63 4.66 7.33 2.47
CA VAL A 63 3.23 7.57 2.18
C VAL A 63 2.66 6.65 1.11
N CYS A 64 3.51 6.10 0.23
CA CYS A 64 3.10 5.23 -0.86
C CYS A 64 3.52 3.78 -0.60
N GLY A 65 2.59 2.86 -0.87
CA GLY A 65 2.78 1.41 -0.79
C GLY A 65 1.68 0.72 0.03
N LEU A 66 1.70 -0.62 0.08
CA LEU A 66 0.90 -1.47 0.99
C LEU A 66 0.68 -0.82 2.37
N GLY A 67 -0.59 -0.57 2.74
CA GLY A 67 -0.97 0.10 3.98
C GLY A 67 -1.01 1.64 3.95
N GLY A 68 -0.57 2.26 2.86
CA GLY A 68 -0.60 3.71 2.62
C GLY A 68 0.11 4.54 3.72
N ALA A 69 -0.26 5.81 3.84
CA ALA A 69 0.17 6.67 4.94
C ALA A 69 -0.36 6.17 6.31
N GLY A 70 -1.43 5.35 6.31
CA GLY A 70 -2.09 4.81 7.50
C GLY A 70 -1.30 3.74 8.26
N ALA A 71 -0.52 2.92 7.55
CA ALA A 71 0.31 1.88 8.18
C ALA A 71 1.47 2.45 9.00
N TRP A 72 1.77 3.75 8.85
CA TRP A 72 2.91 4.39 9.49
C TRP A 72 2.57 5.74 10.13
N SER A 73 1.33 6.23 9.97
CA SER A 73 0.78 7.26 10.83
C SER A 73 0.51 6.62 12.18
N THR A 74 1.16 7.12 13.23
CA THR A 74 0.72 6.85 14.59
C THR A 74 -0.70 7.39 14.72
N SER A 75 -1.71 6.54 14.52
CA SER A 75 -2.99 6.78 15.18
C SER A 75 -2.63 6.75 16.66
N LYS A 76 -2.51 7.93 17.27
CA LYS A 76 -2.39 8.06 18.71
C LYS A 76 -3.77 7.72 19.29
N GLU A 77 -4.14 6.45 19.28
CA GLU A 77 -5.07 5.92 20.26
C GLU A 77 -4.23 5.58 21.48
N GLY A 78 -4.22 6.49 22.44
CA GLY A 78 -3.51 6.30 23.68
C GLY A 78 -3.39 7.60 24.44
N SER A 79 -4.13 7.63 25.55
CA SER A 79 -4.27 8.65 26.61
C SER A 79 -5.32 9.73 26.35
#